data_AF-V5EJM7-F1
#
_entry.id   AF-V5EJM7-F1
#
_cell.length_a   1.000
_cell.length_b   1.000
_cell.length_c   1.000
_cell.angle_alpha   90.00
_cell.angle_beta   90.00
_cell.angle_gamma   90.00
#
_symmetry.space_group_name_H-M   'P 1'
#
loop_
_entity.id
_entity.type
_entity.pdbx_description
1 polymer ?
#
loop_
_entity_poly.entity_id
_entity_poly.type
_entity_poly.pdbx_seq_one_letter_code
_entity_poly.pdbx_strand_id
1 'polypeptide(L)'
;MAHPQTAFAPQGATVSAFSALNIIWLLHAALEGPVAFIGLFLTRGLAFKDEINNTTAVIIKLYATLSLALSIVCILLYGLPDYLPGKRAAAILLLLYHGVASSVLLNAEPFIDFAFPALLAKHGVRVESVAGVAHGFLSLLTVSWWQASLSAVRAQNGTMAAGPAASAKGGKGKRK
;
A
#
# COMPACT_ATOMS: atom_id res chain seq x y z
N MET A 1 -33.39 -9.57 23.77
CA MET A 1 -31.93 -9.62 23.60
C MET A 1 -31.63 -9.50 22.12
N ALA A 2 -31.13 -8.36 21.65
CA ALA A 2 -30.90 -8.10 20.23
C ALA A 2 -29.60 -8.76 19.76
N HIS A 3 -29.65 -9.47 18.64
CA HIS A 3 -28.52 -10.18 18.04
C HIS A 3 -27.41 -9.18 17.62
N PRO A 4 -26.13 -9.44 17.93
CA PRO A 4 -24.99 -8.58 17.53
C PRO A 4 -24.66 -8.59 16.03
N GLN A 5 -25.48 -9.24 15.18
CA GLN A 5 -25.21 -9.41 13.76
C GLN A 5 -25.58 -8.21 12.88
N THR A 6 -26.26 -7.19 13.41
CA THR A 6 -26.67 -6.02 12.61
C THR A 6 -25.64 -4.89 12.60
N ALA A 7 -24.57 -4.97 13.38
CA ALA A 7 -23.53 -3.93 13.45
C ALA A 7 -22.69 -3.81 12.15
N PHE A 8 -22.75 -4.83 11.28
CA PHE A 8 -21.97 -4.89 10.03
C PHE A 8 -22.83 -4.98 8.77
N ALA A 9 -24.14 -4.82 8.87
CA ALA A 9 -25.01 -4.80 7.69
C ALA A 9 -24.80 -3.48 6.91
N PRO A 10 -24.52 -3.51 5.60
CA PRO A 10 -24.32 -2.30 4.81
C PRO A 10 -25.68 -1.62 4.62
N GLN A 11 -25.96 -0.59 5.42
CA GLN A 11 -27.14 0.25 5.27
C GLN A 11 -26.85 1.39 4.30
N GLY A 12 -27.28 1.20 3.05
CA GLY A 12 -27.73 2.28 2.16
C GLY A 12 -26.69 3.30 1.69
N ALA A 13 -25.86 2.91 0.73
CA ALA A 13 -25.49 3.69 -0.46
C ALA A 13 -24.47 2.87 -1.27
N THR A 14 -24.79 2.54 -2.52
CA THR A 14 -23.84 1.95 -3.48
C THR A 14 -22.82 3.00 -3.93
N VAL A 15 -22.04 3.54 -3.01
CA VAL A 15 -20.73 4.12 -3.34
C VAL A 15 -19.83 2.92 -3.51
N SER A 16 -19.22 2.73 -4.68
CA SER A 16 -18.35 1.57 -4.94
C SER A 16 -17.34 1.42 -3.82
N ALA A 17 -17.55 0.44 -2.94
CA ALA A 17 -16.67 0.16 -1.79
C ALA A 17 -15.28 -0.32 -2.25
N PHE A 18 -15.16 -0.60 -3.54
CA PHE A 18 -13.97 -1.00 -4.25
C PHE A 18 -13.63 0.06 -5.30
N SER A 19 -12.53 0.78 -5.07
CA SER A 19 -11.91 1.61 -6.10
C SER A 19 -10.99 0.74 -6.96
N ALA A 20 -10.96 0.96 -8.28
CA ALA A 20 -9.94 0.36 -9.15
C ALA A 20 -8.52 0.69 -8.66
N LEU A 21 -8.36 1.81 -7.95
CA LEU A 21 -7.12 2.21 -7.32
C LEU A 21 -6.68 1.28 -6.18
N ASN A 22 -7.50 0.31 -5.72
CA ASN A 22 -7.03 -0.73 -4.82
C ASN A 22 -5.96 -1.63 -5.45
N ILE A 23 -5.78 -1.59 -6.77
CA ILE A 23 -4.67 -2.30 -7.41
C ILE A 23 -3.29 -1.86 -6.87
N ILE A 24 -3.16 -0.68 -6.23
CA ILE A 24 -1.90 -0.25 -5.61
C ILE A 24 -1.38 -1.24 -4.56
N TRP A 25 -2.28 -1.93 -3.84
CA TRP A 25 -1.91 -2.89 -2.81
C TRP A 25 -1.26 -4.12 -3.44
N LEU A 26 -1.81 -4.58 -4.56
CA LEU A 26 -1.23 -5.66 -5.35
C LEU A 26 0.04 -5.22 -6.06
N LEU A 27 0.10 -3.97 -6.52
CA LEU A 27 1.29 -3.41 -7.16
C LEU A 27 2.47 -3.35 -6.19
N HIS A 28 2.24 -2.95 -4.93
CA HIS A 28 3.26 -3.05 -3.89
C HIS A 28 3.73 -4.49 -3.72
N ALA A 29 2.80 -5.44 -3.50
CA ALA A 29 3.15 -6.84 -3.30
C ALA A 29 3.90 -7.43 -4.51
N ALA A 30 3.55 -7.02 -5.74
CA ALA A 30 4.21 -7.47 -6.96
C ALA A 30 5.64 -6.90 -7.11
N LEU A 31 5.86 -5.66 -6.66
CA LEU A 31 7.16 -5.00 -6.71
C LEU A 31 8.09 -5.52 -5.61
N GLU A 32 7.57 -5.65 -4.39
CA GLU A 32 8.35 -5.96 -3.19
C GLU A 32 8.46 -7.45 -2.89
N GLY A 33 7.45 -8.24 -3.22
CA GLY A 33 7.44 -9.69 -2.98
C GLY A 33 8.66 -10.41 -3.56
N PRO A 34 9.02 -10.19 -4.84
CA PRO A 34 10.22 -10.79 -5.43
C PRO A 34 11.52 -10.31 -4.77
N VAL A 35 11.62 -9.01 -4.45
CA VAL A 35 12.81 -8.43 -3.79
C VAL A 35 12.99 -9.02 -2.40
N ALA A 36 11.92 -9.10 -1.63
CA ALA A 36 11.89 -9.73 -0.31
C ALA A 36 12.25 -11.21 -0.37
N PHE A 37 11.75 -11.94 -1.37
CA PHE A 37 12.07 -13.36 -1.56
C PHE A 37 13.57 -13.56 -1.84
N ILE A 38 14.13 -12.79 -2.77
CA ILE A 38 15.56 -12.84 -3.10
C ILE A 38 16.39 -12.45 -1.87
N GLY A 39 16.03 -11.38 -1.16
CA GLY A 39 16.73 -10.91 0.04
C GLY A 39 16.73 -11.93 1.18
N LEU A 40 15.66 -12.72 1.34
CA LEU A 40 15.55 -13.75 2.38
C LEU A 40 16.32 -15.02 2.05
N PHE A 41 16.12 -15.57 0.85
CA PHE A 41 16.57 -16.91 0.49
C PHE A 41 17.85 -16.91 -0.35
N LEU A 42 18.08 -15.86 -1.12
CA LEU A 42 19.20 -15.73 -2.06
C LEU A 42 20.16 -14.60 -1.66
N THR A 43 20.22 -14.26 -0.37
CA THR A 43 21.03 -13.15 0.16
C THR A 43 22.48 -13.21 -0.31
N ARG A 44 23.09 -14.41 -0.32
CA ARG A 44 24.49 -14.63 -0.74
C ARG A 44 24.68 -14.71 -2.26
N GLY A 45 23.59 -14.86 -3.01
CA GLY A 45 23.60 -14.83 -4.48
C GLY A 45 23.46 -13.42 -5.05
N LEU A 46 23.29 -12.41 -4.19
CA LEU A 46 23.26 -11.01 -4.61
C LEU A 46 24.69 -10.55 -4.93
N ALA A 47 24.91 -10.17 -6.19
CA ALA A 47 26.16 -9.59 -6.67
C ALA A 47 26.25 -8.12 -6.24
N PHE A 48 26.47 -7.90 -4.94
CA PHE A 48 26.86 -6.58 -4.45
C PHE A 48 28.33 -6.33 -4.76
N LYS A 49 28.67 -5.08 -5.09
CA LYS A 49 30.05 -4.68 -5.43
C LYS A 49 31.05 -4.88 -4.28
N ASP A 50 30.59 -4.75 -3.04
CA ASP A 50 31.37 -5.00 -1.84
C ASP A 50 30.95 -6.31 -1.19
N GLU A 51 31.89 -7.05 -0.59
CA GLU A 51 31.60 -8.30 0.09
C GLU A 51 30.55 -8.12 1.20
N ILE A 52 29.51 -8.96 1.17
CA ILE A 52 28.47 -8.99 2.21
C ILE A 52 29.07 -9.56 3.51
N ASN A 53 29.39 -8.71 4.48
CA ASN A 53 29.72 -9.16 5.82
C ASN A 53 28.48 -9.68 6.59
N ASN A 54 28.70 -10.42 7.68
CA ASN A 54 27.61 -11.02 8.46
C ASN A 54 26.58 -10.01 8.97
N THR A 55 27.02 -8.81 9.37
CA THR A 55 26.14 -7.73 9.85
C THR A 55 25.21 -7.26 8.73
N THR A 56 25.75 -7.00 7.54
CA THR A 56 24.98 -6.64 6.35
C THR A 56 23.98 -7.73 5.97
N ALA A 57 24.39 -9.00 6.02
CA ALA A 57 23.50 -10.13 5.73
C ALA A 57 22.30 -10.20 6.69
N VAL A 58 22.51 -9.91 7.98
CA VAL A 58 21.43 -9.85 8.98
C VAL A 58 20.48 -8.69 8.68
N ILE A 59 21.01 -7.50 8.39
CA ILE A 59 20.19 -6.31 8.06
C ILE A 59 19.34 -6.57 6.81
N ILE A 60 19.92 -7.14 5.75
CA ILE A 60 19.18 -7.49 4.53
C ILE A 60 18.04 -8.46 4.84
N LYS A 61 18.28 -9.50 5.66
CA LYS A 61 17.24 -10.47 6.03
C LYS A 61 16.13 -9.86 6.87
N LEU A 62 16.45 -8.97 7.81
CA LEU A 62 15.45 -8.25 8.61
C LEU A 62 14.58 -7.34 7.72
N TYR A 63 15.22 -6.59 6.82
CA TYR A 63 14.51 -5.75 5.85
C TYR A 63 13.64 -6.58 4.89
N ALA A 64 14.17 -7.69 4.37
CA ALA A 64 13.43 -8.57 3.48
C ALA A 64 12.25 -9.25 4.19
N THR A 65 12.38 -9.58 5.49
CA THR A 65 11.27 -10.07 6.31
C THR A 65 10.18 -8.99 6.46
N LEU A 66 10.57 -7.75 6.73
CA LEU A 66 9.64 -6.63 6.87
C LEU A 66 8.89 -6.36 5.55
N SER A 67 9.62 -6.32 4.43
CA SER A 67 9.05 -6.13 3.09
C SER A 67 8.09 -7.27 2.70
N LEU A 68 8.43 -8.53 3.02
CA LEU A 68 7.53 -9.67 2.81
C LEU A 68 6.25 -9.55 3.66
N ALA A 69 6.39 -9.21 4.94
CA ALA A 69 5.24 -9.01 5.83
C ALA A 69 4.32 -7.90 5.32
N LEU A 70 4.89 -6.79 4.82
CA LEU A 70 4.15 -5.68 4.22
C LEU A 70 3.42 -6.12 2.94
N SER A 71 4.08 -6.93 2.10
CA SER A 71 3.47 -7.50 0.89
C SER A 71 2.26 -8.38 1.23
N ILE A 72 2.37 -9.24 2.25
CA ILE A 72 1.24 -10.06 2.74
C ILE A 72 0.10 -9.18 3.24
N VAL A 73 0.40 -8.18 4.07
CA VAL A 73 -0.61 -7.22 4.56
C VAL A 73 -1.31 -6.54 3.38
N CYS A 74 -0.59 -6.13 2.34
CA CYS A 74 -1.19 -5.48 1.18
C CYS A 74 -2.11 -6.42 0.38
N ILE A 75 -1.73 -7.69 0.22
CA ILE A 75 -2.61 -8.71 -0.38
C ILE A 75 -3.93 -8.82 0.39
N LEU A 76 -3.86 -8.81 1.73
CA LEU A 76 -5.06 -8.86 2.59
C LEU A 76 -5.89 -7.57 2.50
N LEU A 77 -5.25 -6.40 2.43
CA LEU A 77 -5.93 -5.10 2.35
C LEU A 77 -6.60 -4.83 1.00
N TYR A 78 -6.21 -5.53 -0.06
CA TYR A 78 -6.79 -5.39 -1.40
C TYR A 78 -8.32 -5.54 -1.39
N GLY A 79 -8.82 -6.56 -0.67
CA GLY A 79 -10.25 -6.86 -0.56
C GLY A 79 -11.02 -6.08 0.51
N LEU A 80 -10.35 -5.21 1.27
CA LEU A 80 -10.98 -4.47 2.36
C LEU A 80 -11.57 -3.13 1.90
N PRO A 81 -12.66 -2.65 2.51
CA PRO A 81 -13.21 -1.33 2.21
C PRO A 81 -12.25 -0.17 2.53
N ASP A 82 -12.26 0.87 1.68
CA ASP A 82 -11.30 1.99 1.72
C ASP A 82 -11.49 2.95 2.91
N TYR A 83 -12.66 2.92 3.55
CA TYR A 83 -12.96 3.77 4.71
C TYR A 83 -12.41 3.21 6.03
N LEU A 84 -11.90 1.97 6.05
CA LEU A 84 -11.40 1.35 7.27
C LEU A 84 -10.15 2.09 7.78
N PRO A 85 -10.12 2.52 9.06
CA PRO A 85 -9.02 3.29 9.61
C PRO A 85 -7.69 2.52 9.55
N GLY A 86 -7.72 1.20 9.73
CA GLY A 86 -6.53 0.35 9.60
C GLY A 86 -5.94 0.34 8.19
N LYS A 87 -6.79 0.28 7.15
CA LYS A 87 -6.34 0.35 5.75
C LYS A 87 -5.72 1.72 5.43
N ARG A 88 -6.27 2.79 6.00
CA ARG A 88 -5.72 4.14 5.88
C ARG A 88 -4.36 4.29 6.57
N ALA A 89 -4.20 3.73 7.76
CA ALA A 89 -2.90 3.71 8.45
C ALA A 89 -1.84 2.98 7.61
N ALA A 90 -2.19 1.84 7.00
CA ALA A 90 -1.30 1.12 6.10
C ALA A 90 -0.93 1.92 4.84
N ALA A 91 -1.84 2.75 4.32
CA ALA A 91 -1.54 3.62 3.17
C ALA A 91 -0.51 4.69 3.53
N ILE A 92 -0.61 5.29 4.72
CA ILE A 92 0.41 6.24 5.21
C ILE A 92 1.75 5.54 5.38
N LEU A 93 1.76 4.34 5.95
CA LEU A 93 2.97 3.52 6.09
C LEU A 93 3.63 3.26 4.73
N LEU A 94 2.85 2.83 3.72
CA LEU A 94 3.35 2.62 2.36
C LEU A 94 3.89 3.91 1.74
N LEU A 95 3.20 5.04 1.93
CA LEU A 95 3.63 6.33 1.42
C LEU A 95 5.00 6.73 1.98
N LEU A 96 5.17 6.65 3.31
CA LEU A 96 6.45 6.97 3.94
C LEU A 96 7.54 5.98 3.49
N TYR A 97 7.24 4.68 3.52
CA TYR A 97 8.18 3.64 3.13
C TYR A 97 8.68 3.85 1.69
N HIS A 98 7.76 3.99 0.72
CA HIS A 98 8.13 4.15 -0.69
C HIS A 98 8.77 5.50 -0.98
N GLY A 99 8.37 6.57 -0.28
CA GLY A 99 8.99 7.88 -0.43
C GLY A 99 10.44 7.91 0.06
N VAL A 100 10.69 7.29 1.23
CA VAL A 100 12.04 7.15 1.77
C VAL A 100 12.86 6.19 0.90
N ALA A 101 12.31 5.03 0.52
CA ALA A 101 13.01 4.06 -0.33
C ALA A 101 13.40 4.66 -1.70
N SER A 102 12.50 5.43 -2.32
CA SER A 102 12.81 6.15 -3.56
C SER A 102 13.99 7.12 -3.38
N SER A 103 13.95 7.91 -2.31
CA SER A 103 15.02 8.86 -2.00
C SER A 103 16.35 8.15 -1.76
N VAL A 104 16.36 7.06 -0.99
CA VAL A 104 17.57 6.26 -0.72
C VAL A 104 18.12 5.66 -2.02
N LEU A 105 17.29 5.01 -2.84
CA LEU A 105 17.73 4.35 -4.07
C LEU A 105 18.24 5.32 -5.14
N LEU A 106 17.64 6.51 -5.24
CA LEU A 106 18.09 7.53 -6.20
C LEU A 106 19.43 8.17 -5.79
N ASN A 107 19.69 8.28 -4.49
CA ASN A 107 20.93 8.83 -3.94
C ASN A 107 22.03 7.78 -3.70
N ALA A 108 21.70 6.49 -3.79
CA ALA A 108 22.67 5.43 -3.56
C ALA A 108 23.73 5.37 -4.68
N GLU A 109 24.95 5.06 -4.27
CA GLU A 109 25.99 4.60 -5.18
C GLU A 109 25.55 3.27 -5.81
N PRO A 110 25.91 2.98 -7.07
CA PRO A 110 25.45 1.76 -7.72
C PRO A 110 26.03 0.55 -7.00
N PHE A 111 25.15 -0.31 -6.51
CA PHE A 111 25.49 -1.46 -5.65
C PHE A 111 25.06 -2.79 -6.25
N ILE A 112 24.22 -2.81 -7.30
CA ILE A 112 23.74 -4.04 -7.96
C ILE A 112 24.57 -4.28 -9.22
N ASP A 113 25.26 -5.43 -9.28
CA ASP A 113 26.00 -5.87 -10.46
C ASP A 113 25.27 -7.04 -11.15
N PHE A 114 24.12 -6.75 -11.78
CA PHE A 114 23.28 -7.75 -12.46
C PHE A 114 23.39 -7.69 -13.98
N ALA A 115 23.16 -8.83 -14.66
CA ALA A 115 23.41 -9.15 -16.08
C ALA A 115 22.74 -8.29 -17.18
N PHE A 116 21.99 -7.23 -16.85
CA PHE A 116 21.51 -6.24 -17.82
C PHE A 116 22.34 -4.95 -17.95
N PRO A 117 23.59 -4.84 -17.45
CA PRO A 117 24.26 -3.55 -17.40
C PRO A 117 24.60 -3.11 -18.82
N ALA A 118 24.91 -4.01 -19.77
CA ALA A 118 25.25 -3.65 -21.14
C ALA A 118 24.08 -3.06 -21.95
N LEU A 119 22.83 -3.40 -21.62
CA LEU A 119 21.66 -2.91 -22.37
C LEU A 119 21.11 -1.60 -21.79
N LEU A 120 21.11 -1.47 -20.45
CA LEU A 120 20.72 -0.24 -19.77
C LEU A 120 21.84 0.82 -19.75
N ALA A 121 23.11 0.42 -19.67
CA ALA A 121 24.24 1.36 -19.72
C ALA A 121 24.34 2.07 -21.07
N LYS A 122 23.88 1.45 -22.18
CA LYS A 122 23.75 2.13 -23.48
C LYS A 122 22.83 3.37 -23.42
N HIS A 123 21.91 3.40 -22.46
CA HIS A 123 20.97 4.49 -22.22
C HIS A 123 21.31 5.28 -20.94
N GLY A 124 22.43 5.00 -20.28
CA GLY A 124 22.83 5.64 -19.02
C GLY A 124 21.90 5.35 -17.83
N VAL A 125 21.05 4.32 -17.90
CA VAL A 125 20.08 3.98 -16.85
C VAL A 125 20.68 2.95 -15.90
N ARG A 126 20.57 3.20 -14.58
CA ARG A 126 20.98 2.26 -13.53
C ARG A 126 19.77 1.48 -13.01
N VAL A 127 19.98 0.24 -12.57
CA VAL A 127 18.90 -0.60 -12.01
C VAL A 127 18.31 0.05 -10.76
N GLU A 128 19.17 0.63 -9.92
CA GLU A 128 18.81 1.37 -8.71
C GLU A 128 17.95 2.59 -9.05
N SER A 129 18.23 3.27 -10.17
CA SER A 129 17.42 4.40 -10.62
C SER A 129 16.04 3.95 -11.10
N VAL A 130 15.93 2.81 -11.80
CA VAL A 130 14.63 2.24 -12.17
C VAL A 130 13.83 1.85 -10.92
N ALA A 131 14.46 1.18 -9.97
CA ALA A 131 13.84 0.82 -8.70
C ALA A 131 13.40 2.07 -7.92
N GLY A 132 14.27 3.09 -7.83
CA GLY A 132 14.00 4.35 -7.15
C GLY A 132 12.83 5.12 -7.77
N VAL A 133 12.72 5.15 -9.11
CA VAL A 133 11.58 5.73 -9.82
C VAL A 133 10.31 4.91 -9.60
N ALA A 134 10.39 3.59 -9.61
CA ALA A 134 9.23 2.72 -9.38
C ALA A 134 8.64 2.93 -7.97
N HIS A 135 9.47 3.05 -6.93
CA HIS A 135 9.02 3.38 -5.57
C HIS A 135 8.47 4.81 -5.48
N GLY A 136 9.07 5.78 -6.17
CA GLY A 136 8.55 7.15 -6.24
C GLY A 136 7.17 7.19 -6.88
N PHE A 137 6.96 6.46 -7.98
CA PHE A 137 5.67 6.34 -8.64
C PHE A 137 4.62 5.68 -7.74
N LEU A 138 4.99 4.62 -7.02
CA LEU A 138 4.09 3.95 -6.09
C LEU A 138 3.66 4.87 -4.93
N SER A 139 4.55 5.76 -4.48
CA SER A 139 4.23 6.81 -3.51
C SER A 139 3.16 7.77 -4.05
N LEU A 140 3.32 8.23 -5.29
CA LEU A 140 2.35 9.12 -5.94
C LEU A 140 0.98 8.43 -6.09
N LEU A 141 0.97 7.17 -6.53
CA LEU A 141 -0.27 6.38 -6.63
C LEU A 141 -0.95 6.22 -5.26
N THR A 142 -0.18 6.04 -4.19
CA THR A 142 -0.71 5.94 -2.83
C THR A 142 -1.37 7.24 -2.39
N VAL A 143 -0.78 8.40 -2.71
CA VAL A 143 -1.41 9.72 -2.48
C VAL A 143 -2.66 9.89 -3.34
N SER A 144 -2.63 9.49 -4.62
CA SER A 144 -3.81 9.55 -5.49
C SER A 144 -4.97 8.70 -4.94
N TRP A 145 -4.69 7.48 -4.49
CA TRP A 145 -5.68 6.64 -3.81
C TRP A 145 -6.18 7.28 -2.51
N TRP A 146 -5.30 7.88 -1.72
CA TRP A 146 -5.67 8.56 -0.48
C TRP A 146 -6.69 9.66 -0.74
N GLN A 147 -6.44 10.51 -1.75
CA GLN A 147 -7.34 11.60 -2.13
C GLN A 147 -8.66 11.07 -2.69
N ALA A 148 -8.61 10.07 -3.58
CA ALA A 148 -9.81 9.50 -4.19
C ALA A 148 -10.75 8.82 -3.16
N SER A 149 -10.22 8.28 -2.07
CA SER A 149 -11.00 7.59 -1.04
C SER A 149 -11.62 8.52 0.02
N LEU A 150 -11.32 9.84 0.02
CA LEU A 150 -11.83 10.77 1.03
C LEU A 150 -13.36 10.93 1.00
N SER A 151 -13.97 10.90 -0.18
CA SER A 151 -15.43 10.99 -0.32
C SER A 151 -16.13 9.79 0.33
N ALA A 152 -15.59 8.59 0.17
CA ALA A 152 -16.09 7.36 0.80
C ALA A 152 -15.97 7.42 2.33
N VAL A 153 -14.86 7.94 2.87
CA VAL A 153 -14.69 8.16 4.32
C VAL A 153 -15.71 9.17 4.83
N ARG A 154 -15.88 10.30 4.14
CA ARG A 154 -16.83 11.35 4.53
C ARG A 154 -18.27 10.82 4.51
N ALA A 155 -18.64 10.05 3.49
CA ALA A 155 -19.94 9.41 3.41
C ALA A 155 -20.19 8.49 4.61
N GLN A 156 -19.23 7.63 4.95
CA GLN A 156 -19.33 6.71 6.08
C GLN A 156 -19.46 7.46 7.43
N ASN A 157 -18.66 8.50 7.64
CA ASN A 157 -18.75 9.34 8.84
C ASN A 157 -20.10 10.07 8.93
N GLY A 158 -20.65 10.52 7.79
CA GLY A 158 -21.97 11.12 7.71
C GLY A 158 -23.11 10.16 8.07
N THR A 159 -23.04 8.90 7.59
CA THR A 159 -23.99 7.85 7.98
C THR A 159 -23.89 7.48 9.46
N MET A 160 -22.69 7.44 10.03
CA MET A 160 -22.51 7.21 11.48
C MET A 160 -23.06 8.36 12.33
N ALA A 161 -22.94 9.60 11.85
CA ALA A 161 -23.51 10.77 12.52
C ALA A 161 -25.05 10.85 12.39
N ALA A 162 -25.63 10.32 11.30
CA ALA A 162 -27.07 10.39 11.05
C ALA A 162 -27.91 9.46 11.95
N GLY A 163 -27.35 8.34 12.41
CA GLY A 163 -28.01 7.37 13.30
C GLY A 163 -29.36 6.82 12.81
N PRO A 164 -29.95 5.81 13.46
CA PRO A 164 -31.25 5.24 13.05
C PRO A 164 -32.44 6.21 13.20
N ALA A 165 -32.23 7.39 13.80
CA ALA A 165 -33.31 8.31 14.19
C ALA A 165 -33.78 9.23 13.05
N ALA A 166 -33.03 9.35 11.95
CA ALA A 166 -33.36 10.30 10.88
C ALA A 166 -34.51 9.84 9.96
N SER A 167 -34.96 8.58 10.04
CA SER A 167 -36.04 8.06 9.20
C SER A 167 -37.46 8.27 9.77
N ALA A 168 -37.63 8.91 10.93
CA ALA A 168 -38.91 8.94 11.65
C ALA A 168 -39.70 10.27 11.61
N LYS A 169 -39.35 11.25 10.77
CA LYS A 169 -40.12 12.51 10.65
C LYS A 169 -40.59 12.79 9.22
N GLY A 170 -41.57 12.01 8.79
CA GLY A 170 -42.35 12.23 7.56
C GLY A 170 -43.84 11.93 7.74
N GLY A 171 -44.37 12.07 8.96
CA GLY A 171 -45.79 11.84 9.26
C GLY A 171 -46.63 13.10 9.09
N LYS A 172 -47.40 13.16 7.99
CA LYS A 172 -48.42 14.18 7.66
C LYS A 172 -49.28 14.58 8.87
N GLY A 173 -49.25 15.86 9.24
CA GLY A 173 -50.26 16.50 10.09
C GLY A 173 -51.11 17.46 9.27
N LYS A 174 -52.09 16.96 8.51
CA LYS A 174 -53.24 17.76 8.08
C LYS A 174 -54.20 17.81 9.28
N ARG A 175 -54.27 18.94 9.98
CA ARG A 175 -55.43 19.25 10.84
C ARG A 175 -56.36 20.18 10.06
N LYS A 176 -57.59 19.70 9.89
CA LYS A 176 -58.76 20.47 9.50
C LYS A 176 -59.15 21.44 10.61
#